data_AF-A0A495W9E0-F1
#
_entry.id   AF-A0A495W9E0-F1
#
_cell.length_a   1.000
_cell.length_b   1.000
_cell.length_c   1.000
_cell.angle_alpha   90.00
_cell.angle_beta   90.00
_cell.angle_gamma   90.00
#
_symmetry.space_group_name_H-M   'P 1'
#
loop_
_entity.id
_entity.type
_entity.pdbx_description
1 polymer ?
#
loop_
_entity_poly.entity_id
_entity_poly.type
_entity_poly.pdbx_seq_one_letter_code
_entity_poly.pdbx_strand_id
1 'polypeptide(L)'
;MFFHAHPDDEALLTGGTMARLAAEGHRVVLVVATAGERGLSAARDGLGPAGGDFASARGDLRVTRDDPGRPGREPDGTPDDPSRPPADRGATPDGRGANPDGFDAMPGGHRAMPAERGTNPGGHSGTRDDPGRARDHVGARQGEPGPPRDDLGAVRTREALASARALGCARVEFLGYEDSGLDGTRGFARVAVPEAAGRLAELLHEERADLLTTYDPTGGYGHPDHVQVHRVGALAAELAGTPRVWEATVDRTRLLRGLRLARLVRDFDLTPFQTAYTPHREITHTVDVRKYARQKRAALAAHATQTTGGDRPRTVATLLSLPNPLFRLVLGTEWYVERKRLRAR
;
A
#
# COMPACT_ATOMS: atom_id res chain seq x y z
N MET A 1 0.79 7.57 -4.82
CA MET A 1 1.06 6.28 -5.49
C MET A 1 1.05 5.17 -4.44
N PHE A 2 0.50 4.00 -4.76
CA PHE A 2 0.44 2.84 -3.88
C PHE A 2 1.23 1.70 -4.53
N PHE A 3 2.29 1.23 -3.88
CA PHE A 3 3.14 0.17 -4.39
C PHE A 3 2.93 -1.12 -3.58
N HIS A 4 2.54 -2.19 -4.28
CA HIS A 4 2.19 -3.48 -3.70
C HIS A 4 2.92 -4.63 -4.41
N ALA A 5 3.02 -5.78 -3.74
CA ALA A 5 3.73 -6.94 -4.26
C ALA A 5 2.87 -7.74 -5.25
N HIS A 6 1.62 -8.05 -4.87
CA HIS A 6 0.75 -8.95 -5.63
C HIS A 6 -0.65 -8.37 -5.90
N PRO A 7 -1.39 -8.91 -6.89
CA PRO A 7 -2.82 -8.65 -7.09
C PRO A 7 -3.71 -9.18 -5.95
N ASP A 8 -4.09 -8.30 -5.02
CA ASP A 8 -5.08 -8.42 -3.91
C ASP A 8 -4.68 -7.62 -2.66
N ASP A 9 -3.38 -7.44 -2.45
CA ASP A 9 -2.79 -6.63 -1.38
C ASP A 9 -3.39 -5.22 -1.28
N GLU A 10 -3.64 -4.61 -2.44
CA GLU A 10 -4.14 -3.24 -2.55
C GLU A 10 -5.59 -3.15 -2.04
N ALA A 11 -6.39 -4.19 -2.27
CA ALA A 11 -7.77 -4.25 -1.79
C ALA A 11 -7.85 -4.57 -0.29
N LEU A 12 -6.83 -5.24 0.26
CA LEU A 12 -6.74 -5.62 1.67
C LEU A 12 -6.29 -4.45 2.57
N LEU A 13 -5.14 -3.86 2.30
CA LEU A 13 -4.48 -2.91 3.22
C LEU A 13 -4.85 -1.45 2.97
N THR A 14 -5.00 -1.04 1.72
CA THR A 14 -5.01 0.39 1.31
C THR A 14 -6.24 0.79 0.49
N GLY A 15 -7.11 -0.17 0.14
CA GLY A 15 -8.25 0.01 -0.77
C GLY A 15 -9.25 1.07 -0.31
N GLY A 16 -9.50 1.19 0.99
CA GLY A 16 -10.35 2.23 1.54
C GLY A 16 -9.75 3.63 1.38
N THR A 17 -8.44 3.76 1.56
CA THR A 17 -7.70 5.02 1.39
C THR A 17 -7.59 5.39 -0.08
N MET A 18 -7.35 4.44 -0.98
CA MET A 18 -7.42 4.66 -2.44
C MET A 18 -8.81 5.15 -2.86
N ALA A 19 -9.86 4.43 -2.49
CA ALA A 19 -11.25 4.82 -2.81
C ALA A 19 -11.65 6.17 -2.20
N ARG A 20 -11.10 6.51 -1.03
CA ARG A 20 -11.27 7.82 -0.41
C ARG A 20 -10.59 8.93 -1.21
N LEU A 21 -9.30 8.79 -1.49
CA LEU A 21 -8.52 9.79 -2.23
C LEU A 21 -9.08 10.03 -3.63
N ALA A 22 -9.47 8.97 -4.34
CA ALA A 22 -10.13 9.07 -5.64
C ALA A 22 -11.47 9.82 -5.56
N ALA A 23 -12.30 9.54 -4.54
CA ALA A 23 -13.56 10.25 -4.31
C ALA A 23 -13.37 11.71 -3.84
N GLU A 24 -12.21 12.04 -3.28
CA GLU A 24 -11.78 13.40 -2.91
C GLU A 24 -11.10 14.14 -4.10
N GLY A 25 -10.99 13.50 -5.27
CA GLY A 25 -10.48 14.09 -6.52
C GLY A 25 -8.97 13.96 -6.74
N HIS A 26 -8.25 13.24 -5.88
CA HIS A 26 -6.82 13.03 -6.03
C HIS A 26 -6.51 11.96 -7.08
N ARG A 27 -5.39 12.13 -7.80
CA ARG A 27 -4.90 11.16 -8.78
C ARG A 27 -4.28 9.95 -8.06
N VAL A 28 -5.03 8.85 -8.00
CA VAL A 28 -4.59 7.59 -7.39
C VAL A 28 -3.94 6.70 -8.45
N VAL A 29 -2.68 6.32 -8.23
CA VAL A 29 -1.91 5.40 -9.08
C VAL A 29 -1.54 4.17 -8.26
N LEU A 30 -1.87 2.99 -8.80
CA LEU A 30 -1.50 1.68 -8.27
C LEU A 30 -0.30 1.13 -9.07
N VAL A 31 0.72 0.65 -8.37
CA VAL A 31 1.85 -0.08 -8.96
C VAL A 31 1.92 -1.45 -8.28
N VAL A 32 2.05 -2.52 -9.07
CA VAL A 32 2.18 -3.89 -8.57
C VAL A 32 3.50 -4.48 -9.08
N ALA A 33 4.29 -5.09 -8.20
CA ALA A 33 5.59 -5.63 -8.57
C ALA A 33 5.48 -6.86 -9.49
N THR A 34 4.54 -7.76 -9.18
CA THR A 34 4.41 -9.11 -9.78
C THR A 34 2.99 -9.38 -10.28
N ALA A 35 2.79 -10.44 -11.07
CA ALA A 35 1.45 -10.88 -11.49
C ALA A 35 0.80 -11.88 -10.51
N GLY A 36 1.54 -12.36 -9.50
CA GLY A 36 1.01 -13.29 -8.50
C GLY A 36 0.83 -14.72 -9.03
N GLU A 37 1.57 -15.10 -10.06
CA GLU A 37 1.50 -16.37 -10.78
C GLU A 37 1.91 -17.60 -9.95
N ARG A 38 2.50 -17.41 -8.76
CA ARG A 38 2.76 -18.48 -7.78
C ARG A 38 1.79 -18.50 -6.61
N GLY A 39 0.73 -17.69 -6.66
CA GLY A 39 -0.42 -17.85 -5.78
C GLY A 39 -0.95 -19.29 -5.81
N LEU A 40 -1.51 -19.76 -4.70
CA LEU A 40 -1.96 -21.15 -4.50
C LEU A 40 -3.24 -21.49 -5.30
N SER A 41 -3.27 -21.29 -6.62
CA SER A 41 -4.33 -21.79 -7.50
C SER A 41 -4.46 -23.29 -7.36
N ALA A 42 -5.70 -23.79 -7.36
CA ALA A 42 -6.02 -25.16 -6.98
C ALA A 42 -5.48 -26.22 -7.98
N ALA A 43 -4.22 -26.60 -7.82
CA ALA A 43 -3.57 -27.68 -8.57
C ALA A 43 -2.48 -28.39 -7.73
N ARG A 44 -2.88 -29.52 -7.12
CA ARG A 44 -2.08 -30.74 -6.90
C ARG A 44 -0.59 -30.61 -6.50
N ASP A 45 -0.27 -29.88 -5.45
CA ASP A 45 0.95 -30.19 -4.68
C ASP A 45 0.59 -31.19 -3.57
N GLY A 46 0.89 -32.46 -3.83
CA GLY A 46 0.63 -33.59 -2.94
C GLY A 46 1.55 -33.66 -1.72
N LEU A 47 1.60 -32.59 -0.93
CA LEU A 47 2.36 -32.51 0.31
C LEU A 47 1.40 -32.60 1.51
N GLY A 48 1.33 -33.80 2.09
CA GLY A 48 0.78 -34.02 3.42
C GLY A 48 1.54 -33.23 4.49
N PRO A 49 1.03 -33.19 5.74
CA PRO A 49 1.50 -32.26 6.74
C PRO A 49 2.95 -32.52 7.15
N ALA A 50 3.85 -31.61 6.79
CA ALA A 50 5.17 -31.50 7.42
C ALA A 50 5.01 -30.97 8.85
N GLY A 51 4.61 -31.86 9.76
CA GLY A 51 4.91 -31.71 11.17
C GLY A 51 6.41 -31.94 11.36
N GLY A 52 7.15 -30.89 11.71
CA GLY A 52 8.58 -30.95 11.94
C GLY A 52 9.00 -29.87 12.94
N ASP A 53 9.59 -30.31 14.06
CA ASP A 53 10.06 -29.42 15.11
C ASP A 53 11.14 -28.46 14.61
N PHE A 54 10.94 -27.16 14.84
CA PHE A 54 12.03 -26.19 14.85
C PHE A 54 12.75 -26.24 16.20
N ALA A 55 13.45 -27.35 16.44
CA ALA A 55 14.39 -27.49 17.54
C ALA A 55 15.54 -26.49 17.40
N SER A 56 16.08 -26.02 18.52
CA SER A 56 17.03 -24.91 18.56
C SER A 56 18.42 -25.28 18.02
N ALA A 57 18.84 -24.63 16.93
CA ALA A 57 20.23 -24.56 16.54
C ALA A 57 20.92 -23.38 17.25
N ARG A 58 21.50 -23.64 18.42
CA ARG A 58 22.50 -22.72 19.01
C ARG A 58 23.80 -22.85 18.20
N GLY A 59 24.16 -21.81 17.46
CA GLY A 59 25.50 -21.64 16.89
C GLY A 59 26.37 -20.80 17.85
N ASP A 60 27.48 -21.37 18.31
CA ASP A 60 28.37 -20.72 19.27
C ASP A 60 29.08 -19.50 18.68
N LEU A 61 28.75 -18.30 19.18
CA LEU A 61 29.58 -17.11 18.97
C LEU A 61 30.58 -16.99 20.14
N ARG A 62 31.83 -17.38 19.90
CA ARG A 62 32.92 -17.19 20.87
C ARG A 62 33.23 -15.70 21.04
N VAL A 63 32.88 -15.15 22.20
CA VAL A 63 33.27 -13.80 22.62
C VAL A 63 34.67 -13.86 23.21
N THR A 64 35.65 -13.30 22.52
CA THR A 64 36.95 -12.94 23.11
C THR A 64 36.80 -11.61 23.87
N ARG A 65 37.07 -11.63 25.18
CA ARG A 65 37.19 -10.43 26.01
C ARG A 65 38.57 -9.82 25.81
N ASP A 66 38.62 -8.50 25.63
CA ASP A 66 39.79 -7.70 26.01
C ASP A 66 39.45 -6.89 27.27
N ASP A 67 40.44 -6.75 28.15
CA ASP A 67 40.38 -6.09 29.46
C ASP A 67 41.48 -5.00 29.53
N PRO A 68 41.32 -3.87 30.26
CA PRO A 68 42.12 -2.66 30.01
C PRO A 68 43.29 -2.42 30.99
N GLY A 69 44.38 -1.79 30.53
CA GLY A 69 45.36 -1.14 31.44
C GLY A 69 46.73 -0.70 30.91
N ARG A 70 46.90 0.60 30.60
CA ARG A 70 47.98 1.58 30.98
C ARG A 70 49.49 1.15 31.12
N PRO A 71 50.49 2.07 31.07
CA PRO A 71 50.82 3.13 30.07
C PRO A 71 52.36 3.26 29.76
N GLY A 72 52.75 4.15 28.82
CA GLY A 72 54.13 4.69 28.66
C GLY A 72 54.16 5.87 27.66
N ARG A 73 54.42 7.12 28.10
CA ARG A 73 55.70 7.90 28.11
C ARG A 73 56.26 8.36 26.74
N GLU A 74 56.01 9.65 26.45
CA GLU A 74 56.90 10.79 26.02
C GLU A 74 58.35 10.54 25.54
N PRO A 75 59.01 11.52 24.85
CA PRO A 75 58.72 12.98 24.69
C PRO A 75 58.63 13.43 23.19
N ASP A 76 58.78 14.68 22.69
CA ASP A 76 59.15 16.03 23.21
C ASP A 76 58.70 17.17 22.24
N GLY A 77 58.92 18.46 22.57
CA GLY A 77 59.19 19.56 21.60
C GLY A 77 58.09 20.61 21.29
N THR A 78 58.19 21.80 21.89
CA THR A 78 57.42 23.06 21.64
C THR A 78 58.23 24.08 20.79
N PRO A 79 57.85 25.38 20.54
CA PRO A 79 56.59 26.15 20.75
C PRO A 79 56.11 27.07 19.56
N ASP A 80 54.93 27.68 19.74
CA ASP A 80 54.38 29.01 19.31
C ASP A 80 54.94 29.87 18.14
N ASP A 81 54.01 30.44 17.35
CA ASP A 81 53.93 31.90 17.07
C ASP A 81 52.47 32.35 16.72
N PRO A 82 51.90 33.39 17.36
CA PRO A 82 50.54 33.86 17.08
C PRO A 82 50.48 35.19 16.30
N SER A 83 49.81 35.24 15.14
CA SER A 83 49.55 36.52 14.48
C SER A 83 48.23 36.65 13.66
N ARG A 84 47.45 37.67 14.07
CA ARG A 84 46.41 38.44 13.33
C ARG A 84 44.94 37.92 13.24
N PRO A 85 43.95 38.87 13.08
CA PRO A 85 42.70 38.85 13.85
C PRO A 85 41.41 38.80 12.99
N PRO A 86 40.20 38.77 13.60
CA PRO A 86 38.93 38.72 12.84
C PRO A 86 38.56 40.08 12.22
N ALA A 87 37.83 40.03 11.09
CA ALA A 87 37.18 41.19 10.48
C ALA A 87 35.73 41.30 10.97
N ASP A 88 35.30 42.53 11.28
CA ASP A 88 34.02 42.85 11.92
C ASP A 88 33.22 43.88 11.09
N ARG A 89 31.89 43.79 11.20
CA ARG A 89 30.82 44.80 10.99
C ARG A 89 30.78 45.77 9.78
N GLY A 90 29.55 45.94 9.30
CA GLY A 90 29.01 47.16 8.66
C GLY A 90 28.42 46.93 7.25
N ALA A 91 27.28 47.53 6.86
CA ALA A 91 26.27 48.31 7.58
C ALA A 91 24.96 48.34 6.75
N THR A 92 23.83 48.75 7.36
CA THR A 92 22.59 49.12 6.65
C THR A 92 22.70 50.53 6.05
N PRO A 93 21.71 50.96 5.24
CA PRO A 93 20.85 52.03 5.76
C PRO A 93 19.34 51.90 5.46
N ASP A 94 18.57 52.75 6.16
CA ASP A 94 17.11 52.90 6.16
C ASP A 94 16.47 53.26 4.80
N GLY A 95 15.18 52.92 4.66
CA GLY A 95 14.24 53.54 3.70
C GLY A 95 12.79 53.34 4.15
N ARG A 96 12.10 54.41 4.56
CA ARG A 96 10.73 54.39 5.14
C ARG A 96 9.69 54.93 4.15
N GLY A 97 8.44 54.46 4.27
CA GLY A 97 7.26 55.01 3.57
C GLY A 97 6.19 53.91 3.38
N ALA A 98 5.24 53.74 4.29
CA ALA A 98 4.01 54.54 4.48
C ALA A 98 2.85 54.10 3.54
N ASN A 99 1.81 53.54 4.18
CA ASN A 99 0.47 53.19 3.69
C ASN A 99 -0.45 54.45 3.85
N PRO A 100 -1.76 54.47 3.51
CA PRO A 100 -2.61 53.58 2.68
C PRO A 100 -3.45 54.40 1.64
N ASP A 101 -4.72 53.99 1.41
CA ASP A 101 -5.83 54.62 0.67
C ASP A 101 -5.92 54.27 -0.84
N GLY A 102 -7.09 53.89 -1.39
CA GLY A 102 -8.41 53.72 -0.78
C GLY A 102 -9.40 52.91 -1.63
N PHE A 103 -10.64 52.81 -1.13
CA PHE A 103 -11.80 52.17 -1.78
C PHE A 103 -12.12 52.79 -3.16
N ASP A 104 -12.68 51.99 -4.08
CA ASP A 104 -14.07 52.27 -4.52
C ASP A 104 -14.81 51.02 -5.04
N ALA A 105 -16.14 51.11 -5.12
CA ALA A 105 -17.06 50.00 -5.31
C ALA A 105 -17.72 49.93 -6.71
N MET A 106 -18.23 48.72 -7.00
CA MET A 106 -19.16 48.37 -8.08
C MET A 106 -20.43 49.26 -8.09
N PRO A 107 -21.14 49.48 -9.22
CA PRO A 107 -22.10 48.45 -9.68
C PRO A 107 -22.51 48.42 -11.17
N GLY A 108 -23.17 47.31 -11.55
CA GLY A 108 -24.30 47.34 -12.51
C GLY A 108 -24.14 46.48 -13.77
N GLY A 109 -25.09 45.56 -14.03
CA GLY A 109 -25.10 44.77 -15.27
C GLY A 109 -26.03 43.55 -15.31
N HIS A 110 -27.32 43.69 -15.00
CA HIS A 110 -28.29 42.60 -15.19
C HIS A 110 -28.50 42.27 -16.67
N ARG A 111 -28.64 40.97 -17.00
CA ARG A 111 -29.80 40.51 -17.79
C ARG A 111 -30.10 39.02 -17.66
N ALA A 112 -31.38 38.69 -17.71
CA ALA A 112 -31.93 37.34 -17.62
C ALA A 112 -32.28 36.77 -19.02
N MET A 113 -32.66 35.49 -19.02
CA MET A 113 -33.16 34.69 -20.14
C MET A 113 -34.32 35.35 -20.92
N PRO A 114 -34.65 34.81 -22.11
CA PRO A 114 -35.86 33.97 -22.14
C PRO A 114 -35.67 32.62 -22.85
N ALA A 115 -36.69 31.75 -22.75
CA ALA A 115 -36.72 30.42 -23.32
C ALA A 115 -37.84 30.28 -24.36
N GLU A 116 -37.55 29.61 -25.48
CA GLU A 116 -38.49 29.06 -26.48
C GLU A 116 -37.99 27.64 -26.80
N ARG A 117 -38.73 26.52 -26.73
CA ARG A 117 -40.14 26.14 -26.97
C ARG A 117 -40.45 25.87 -28.45
N GLY A 118 -40.64 24.58 -28.77
CA GLY A 118 -40.98 24.04 -30.10
C GLY A 118 -39.83 23.22 -30.71
N THR A 119 -40.04 22.10 -31.42
CA THR A 119 -41.26 21.32 -31.74
C THR A 119 -40.86 19.86 -32.02
N ASN A 120 -41.74 18.90 -31.73
CA ASN A 120 -41.56 17.48 -32.08
C ASN A 120 -42.69 17.04 -33.04
N PRO A 121 -42.41 16.30 -34.13
CA PRO A 121 -43.43 15.48 -34.78
C PRO A 121 -42.96 14.07 -35.19
N GLY A 122 -43.74 13.04 -34.80
CA GLY A 122 -43.77 11.71 -35.45
C GLY A 122 -42.55 10.79 -35.24
N GLY A 123 -42.65 9.53 -34.80
CA GLY A 123 -43.81 8.67 -34.55
C GLY A 123 -44.05 7.66 -35.67
N HIS A 124 -43.41 6.48 -35.58
CA HIS A 124 -43.72 5.20 -36.24
C HIS A 124 -43.22 4.10 -35.26
N SER A 125 -44.09 3.38 -34.54
CA SER A 125 -44.72 2.11 -34.94
C SER A 125 -43.73 0.97 -35.25
N GLY A 126 -43.54 0.05 -34.31
CA GLY A 126 -42.68 -1.14 -34.49
C GLY A 126 -42.72 -2.11 -33.31
N THR A 127 -43.60 -3.12 -33.41
CA THR A 127 -43.53 -4.46 -32.78
C THR A 127 -43.00 -4.61 -31.34
N ARG A 128 -43.91 -5.00 -30.44
CA ARG A 128 -43.56 -5.73 -29.21
C ARG A 128 -43.06 -7.13 -29.58
N ASP A 129 -41.91 -7.52 -29.06
CA ASP A 129 -41.59 -8.92 -28.76
C ASP A 129 -40.83 -8.96 -27.43
N ASP A 130 -41.42 -9.64 -26.44
CA ASP A 130 -40.82 -9.92 -25.13
C ASP A 130 -40.49 -11.42 -25.07
N PRO A 131 -39.20 -11.76 -25.03
CA PRO A 131 -38.81 -13.03 -24.43
C PRO A 131 -37.71 -12.87 -23.39
N GLY A 132 -37.96 -13.44 -22.21
CA GLY A 132 -36.90 -14.02 -21.40
C GLY A 132 -36.23 -13.07 -20.41
N ARG A 133 -36.92 -12.82 -19.29
CA ARG A 133 -36.32 -12.31 -18.04
C ARG A 133 -35.31 -13.32 -17.47
N ALA A 134 -34.12 -13.39 -18.05
CA ALA A 134 -32.99 -14.14 -17.52
C ALA A 134 -32.61 -13.58 -16.13
N ARG A 135 -32.91 -14.35 -15.09
CA ARG A 135 -32.39 -14.10 -13.75
C ARG A 135 -31.00 -14.71 -13.68
N ASP A 136 -29.98 -13.90 -13.90
CA ASP A 136 -28.59 -14.30 -13.65
C ASP A 136 -28.35 -14.41 -12.14
N HIS A 137 -28.83 -15.51 -11.56
CA HIS A 137 -28.34 -16.01 -10.30
C HIS A 137 -26.89 -16.46 -10.52
N VAL A 138 -25.95 -15.60 -10.14
CA VAL A 138 -24.54 -15.96 -9.95
C VAL A 138 -24.43 -16.89 -8.73
N GLY A 139 -24.90 -18.12 -8.91
CA GLY A 139 -24.64 -19.22 -7.99
C GLY A 139 -23.21 -19.70 -8.22
N ALA A 140 -22.33 -19.43 -7.26
CA ALA A 140 -20.96 -19.89 -7.31
C ALA A 140 -20.92 -21.42 -7.41
N ARG A 141 -20.43 -21.95 -8.54
CA ARG A 141 -20.17 -23.38 -8.71
C ARG A 141 -18.99 -23.77 -7.82
N GLN A 142 -19.29 -24.36 -6.67
CA GLN A 142 -18.27 -24.96 -5.82
C GLN A 142 -17.68 -26.17 -6.54
N GLY A 143 -16.35 -26.23 -6.70
CA GLY A 143 -15.63 -27.41 -7.19
C GLY A 143 -14.96 -27.31 -8.57
N GLU A 144 -15.10 -26.19 -9.30
CA GLU A 144 -14.31 -25.98 -10.53
C GLU A 144 -12.82 -25.75 -10.15
N PRO A 145 -11.85 -26.48 -10.75
CA PRO A 145 -10.44 -26.22 -10.52
C PRO A 145 -10.05 -24.83 -11.02
N GLY A 146 -9.13 -24.17 -10.31
CA GLY A 146 -8.63 -22.85 -10.71
C GLY A 146 -7.89 -22.89 -12.06
N PRO A 147 -7.68 -21.71 -12.70
CA PRO A 147 -6.96 -21.65 -13.95
C PRO A 147 -5.56 -22.30 -13.82
N PRO A 148 -5.03 -22.93 -14.89
CA PRO A 148 -3.66 -23.44 -14.91
C PRO A 148 -2.64 -22.37 -14.51
N ARG A 149 -1.55 -22.77 -13.85
CA ARG A 149 -0.50 -21.83 -13.37
C ARG A 149 -0.01 -20.89 -14.48
N ASP A 150 0.06 -21.38 -15.71
CA ASP A 150 0.53 -20.64 -16.89
C ASP A 150 -0.39 -19.48 -17.34
N ASP A 151 -1.68 -19.45 -16.93
CA ASP A 151 -2.61 -18.31 -17.14
C ASP A 151 -2.94 -17.59 -15.81
N LEU A 152 -2.52 -18.10 -14.65
CA LEU A 152 -2.88 -17.52 -13.35
C LEU A 152 -2.44 -16.05 -13.22
N GLY A 153 -1.22 -15.72 -13.65
CA GLY A 153 -0.73 -14.35 -13.63
C GLY A 153 -1.60 -13.41 -14.48
N ALA A 154 -1.93 -13.83 -15.71
CA ALA A 154 -2.78 -13.03 -16.60
C ALA A 154 -4.22 -12.91 -16.10
N VAL A 155 -4.78 -13.94 -15.44
CA VAL A 155 -6.06 -13.85 -14.72
C VAL A 155 -5.96 -12.82 -13.58
N ARG A 156 -4.97 -12.93 -12.69
CA ARG A 156 -4.77 -12.02 -11.56
C ARG A 156 -4.51 -10.58 -11.98
N THR A 157 -3.83 -10.35 -13.11
CA THR A 157 -3.71 -9.01 -13.73
C THR A 157 -5.09 -8.45 -14.11
N ARG A 158 -5.98 -9.25 -14.72
CA ARG A 158 -7.36 -8.83 -15.05
C ARG A 158 -8.17 -8.53 -13.78
N GLU A 159 -7.98 -9.31 -12.72
CA GLU A 159 -8.61 -9.10 -11.40
C GLU A 159 -8.13 -7.82 -10.72
N ALA A 160 -6.82 -7.55 -10.65
CA ALA A 160 -6.28 -6.28 -10.14
C ALA A 160 -6.75 -5.07 -10.95
N LEU A 161 -6.84 -5.16 -12.28
CA LEU A 161 -7.40 -4.08 -13.10
C LEU A 161 -8.89 -3.84 -12.80
N ALA A 162 -9.66 -4.87 -12.48
CA ALA A 162 -11.05 -4.74 -12.05
C ALA A 162 -11.17 -4.16 -10.62
N SER A 163 -10.31 -4.59 -9.70
CA SER A 163 -10.20 -4.04 -8.35
C SER A 163 -9.86 -2.55 -8.39
N ALA A 164 -8.80 -2.16 -9.10
CA ALA A 164 -8.37 -0.78 -9.26
C ALA A 164 -9.47 0.13 -9.85
N ARG A 165 -10.27 -0.37 -10.82
CA ARG A 165 -11.47 0.35 -11.30
C ARG A 165 -12.53 0.53 -10.22
N ALA A 166 -12.78 -0.48 -9.38
CA ALA A 166 -13.72 -0.38 -8.26
C ALA A 166 -13.23 0.58 -7.14
N LEU A 167 -11.92 0.79 -7.04
CA LEU A 167 -11.27 1.75 -6.14
C LEU A 167 -11.11 3.16 -6.74
N GLY A 168 -11.37 3.35 -8.04
CA GLY A 168 -11.22 4.65 -8.70
C GLY A 168 -9.76 5.04 -9.03
N CYS A 169 -8.85 4.07 -9.16
CA CYS A 169 -7.48 4.33 -9.60
C CYS A 169 -7.45 4.90 -11.03
N ALA A 170 -6.65 5.95 -11.23
CA ALA A 170 -6.48 6.63 -12.52
C ALA A 170 -5.43 5.95 -13.42
N ARG A 171 -4.52 5.16 -12.85
CA ARG A 171 -3.54 4.30 -13.54
C ARG A 171 -3.25 3.06 -12.71
N VAL A 172 -2.95 1.97 -13.41
CA VAL A 172 -2.38 0.73 -12.86
C VAL A 172 -1.14 0.40 -13.67
N GLU A 173 -0.03 0.11 -12.98
CA GLU A 173 1.24 -0.27 -13.59
C GLU A 173 1.72 -1.61 -13.03
N PHE A 174 2.27 -2.48 -13.87
CA PHE A 174 2.89 -3.74 -13.45
C PHE A 174 4.38 -3.68 -13.78
N LEU A 175 5.25 -3.80 -12.77
CA LEU A 175 6.70 -3.80 -13.01
C LEU A 175 7.17 -5.05 -13.77
N GLY A 176 6.37 -6.13 -13.75
CA GLY A 176 6.59 -7.34 -14.54
C GLY A 176 7.67 -8.27 -13.97
N TYR A 177 7.92 -8.20 -12.66
CA TYR A 177 8.82 -9.14 -11.98
C TYR A 177 8.09 -10.44 -11.66
N GLU A 178 8.84 -11.56 -11.64
CA GLU A 178 8.30 -12.87 -11.27
C GLU A 178 7.96 -12.92 -9.77
N ASP A 179 6.79 -13.47 -9.43
CA ASP A 179 6.34 -13.77 -8.05
C ASP A 179 7.37 -14.69 -7.36
N SER A 180 7.90 -14.27 -6.20
CA SER A 180 8.88 -15.09 -5.49
C SER A 180 8.28 -16.29 -4.78
N GLY A 181 6.99 -16.26 -4.47
CA GLY A 181 6.35 -17.18 -3.55
C GLY A 181 6.94 -17.12 -2.13
N LEU A 182 6.51 -18.05 -1.28
CA LEU A 182 6.80 -18.03 0.16
C LEU A 182 8.27 -18.31 0.52
N ASP A 183 9.03 -19.02 -0.33
CA ASP A 183 10.43 -19.35 -0.05
C ASP A 183 11.41 -18.20 -0.36
N GLY A 184 11.01 -17.24 -1.21
CA GLY A 184 11.83 -16.08 -1.55
C GLY A 184 13.15 -16.42 -2.25
N THR A 185 13.35 -17.62 -2.80
CA THR A 185 14.65 -18.08 -3.35
C THR A 185 14.99 -17.53 -4.73
N ARG A 186 13.98 -17.08 -5.47
CA ARG A 186 14.02 -16.54 -6.84
C ARG A 186 12.92 -15.49 -7.02
N GLY A 187 12.77 -14.87 -8.18
CA GLY A 187 11.76 -13.82 -8.42
C GLY A 187 12.10 -12.45 -7.82
N PHE A 188 11.08 -11.59 -7.63
CA PHE A 188 11.21 -10.20 -7.23
C PHE A 188 12.04 -9.99 -5.95
N ALA A 189 11.89 -10.83 -4.92
CA ALA A 189 12.69 -10.81 -3.69
C ALA A 189 14.21 -10.99 -3.90
N ARG A 190 14.68 -11.37 -5.11
CA ARG A 190 16.09 -11.48 -5.48
C ARG A 190 16.58 -10.43 -6.48
N VAL A 191 15.68 -9.60 -7.01
CA VAL A 191 16.05 -8.47 -7.88
C VAL A 191 16.91 -7.47 -7.09
N ALA A 192 17.90 -6.87 -7.75
CA ALA A 192 18.74 -5.86 -7.12
C ALA A 192 17.87 -4.64 -6.72
N VAL A 193 17.90 -4.24 -5.45
CA VAL A 193 17.06 -3.13 -4.95
C VAL A 193 17.23 -1.84 -5.78
N PRO A 194 18.45 -1.42 -6.20
CA PRO A 194 18.60 -0.24 -7.07
C PRO A 194 17.95 -0.35 -8.44
N GLU A 195 17.88 -1.55 -9.03
CA GLU A 195 17.27 -1.79 -10.34
C GLU A 195 15.74 -1.58 -10.28
N ALA A 196 15.08 -2.30 -9.36
CA ALA A 196 13.64 -2.16 -9.15
C ALA A 196 13.26 -0.77 -8.62
N ALA A 197 14.12 -0.16 -7.79
CA ALA A 197 13.90 1.19 -7.29
C ALA A 197 14.04 2.26 -8.39
N GLY A 198 14.94 2.08 -9.35
CA GLY A 198 15.05 2.97 -10.52
C GLY A 198 13.75 3.00 -11.33
N ARG A 199 13.21 1.83 -11.69
CA ARG A 199 11.95 1.72 -12.45
C ARG A 199 10.75 2.32 -11.70
N LEU A 200 10.70 2.16 -10.37
CA LEU A 200 9.66 2.81 -9.55
C LEU A 200 9.89 4.32 -9.40
N ALA A 201 11.14 4.79 -9.33
CA ALA A 201 11.48 6.21 -9.24
C ALA A 201 11.09 6.97 -10.52
N GLU A 202 11.26 6.36 -11.70
CA GLU A 202 10.78 6.89 -12.97
C GLU A 202 9.26 7.15 -12.93
N LEU A 203 8.47 6.17 -12.48
CA LEU A 203 7.01 6.31 -12.32
C LEU A 203 6.64 7.38 -11.27
N LEU A 204 7.35 7.43 -10.14
CA LEU A 204 7.13 8.44 -9.10
C LEU A 204 7.40 9.86 -9.61
N HIS A 205 8.40 10.03 -10.47
CA HIS A 205 8.74 11.30 -11.09
C HIS A 205 7.74 11.68 -12.19
N GLU A 206 7.37 10.74 -13.08
CA GLU A 206 6.37 10.90 -14.14
C GLU A 206 5.02 11.38 -13.55
N GLU A 207 4.55 10.69 -12.51
CA GLU A 207 3.29 10.98 -11.83
C GLU A 207 3.40 12.13 -10.79
N ARG A 208 4.60 12.72 -10.61
CA ARG A 208 4.92 13.78 -9.63
C ARG A 208 4.37 13.49 -8.23
N ALA A 209 4.58 12.28 -7.73
CA ALA A 209 3.86 11.78 -6.57
C ALA A 209 4.21 12.53 -5.26
N ASP A 210 3.21 13.14 -4.62
CA ASP A 210 3.34 13.77 -3.29
C ASP A 210 3.56 12.74 -2.16
N LEU A 211 3.08 11.51 -2.39
CA LEU A 211 3.03 10.42 -1.41
C LEU A 211 3.25 9.07 -2.10
N LEU A 212 4.18 8.28 -1.57
CA LEU A 212 4.29 6.84 -1.82
C LEU A 212 3.76 6.06 -0.62
N THR A 213 2.95 5.03 -0.88
CA THR A 213 2.59 4.01 0.10
C THR A 213 3.35 2.71 -0.21
N THR A 214 3.93 2.08 0.81
CA THR A 214 4.64 0.78 0.76
C THR A 214 4.28 -0.05 2.00
N TYR A 215 4.91 -1.21 2.27
CA TYR A 215 4.71 -1.98 3.51
C TYR A 215 5.63 -1.50 4.65
N ASP A 216 5.30 -1.89 5.88
CA ASP A 216 6.25 -1.84 7.01
C ASP A 216 7.50 -2.74 6.79
N PRO A 217 8.60 -2.56 7.56
CA PRO A 217 9.84 -3.30 7.37
C PRO A 217 9.72 -4.83 7.53
N THR A 218 8.62 -5.32 8.11
CA THR A 218 8.34 -6.76 8.24
C THR A 218 7.54 -7.32 7.07
N GLY A 219 7.16 -6.47 6.09
CA GLY A 219 6.30 -6.87 4.98
C GLY A 219 4.90 -7.28 5.46
N GLY A 220 4.44 -6.74 6.59
CA GLY A 220 3.26 -7.22 7.29
C GLY A 220 3.51 -8.57 7.96
N TYR A 221 3.21 -9.68 7.27
CA TYR A 221 3.34 -11.05 7.80
C TYR A 221 4.64 -11.77 7.41
N GLY A 222 5.60 -11.08 6.79
CA GLY A 222 6.91 -11.65 6.44
C GLY A 222 7.05 -12.20 5.02
N HIS A 223 6.13 -11.91 4.09
CA HIS A 223 6.29 -12.35 2.69
C HIS A 223 7.57 -11.74 2.07
N PRO A 224 8.43 -12.53 1.40
CA PRO A 224 9.67 -12.03 0.80
C PRO A 224 9.47 -10.80 -0.09
N ASP A 225 8.47 -10.85 -0.97
CA ASP A 225 8.16 -9.72 -1.87
C ASP A 225 7.63 -8.48 -1.15
N HIS A 226 6.97 -8.61 0.01
CA HIS A 226 6.50 -7.44 0.77
C HIS A 226 7.68 -6.73 1.44
N VAL A 227 8.62 -7.50 1.98
CA VAL A 227 9.90 -6.98 2.50
C VAL A 227 10.72 -6.34 1.37
N GLN A 228 10.67 -6.88 0.17
CA GLN A 228 11.33 -6.30 -1.00
C GLN A 228 10.64 -5.00 -1.47
N VAL A 229 9.30 -4.95 -1.51
CA VAL A 229 8.53 -3.72 -1.80
C VAL A 229 8.84 -2.62 -0.78
N HIS A 230 9.01 -2.95 0.49
CA HIS A 230 9.48 -1.99 1.51
C HIS A 230 10.85 -1.39 1.13
N ARG A 231 11.84 -2.23 0.82
CA ARG A 231 13.20 -1.80 0.45
C ARG A 231 13.24 -0.97 -0.84
N VAL A 232 12.56 -1.48 -1.88
CA VAL A 232 12.47 -0.85 -3.20
C VAL A 232 11.74 0.48 -3.12
N GLY A 233 10.60 0.53 -2.41
CA GLY A 233 9.82 1.75 -2.23
C GLY A 233 10.58 2.84 -1.46
N ALA A 234 11.32 2.47 -0.40
CA ALA A 234 12.15 3.41 0.34
C ALA A 234 13.24 4.06 -0.54
N LEU A 235 13.98 3.26 -1.31
CA LEU A 235 15.01 3.77 -2.20
C LEU A 235 14.42 4.56 -3.38
N ALA A 236 13.31 4.10 -3.97
CA ALA A 236 12.65 4.78 -5.08
C ALA A 236 12.15 6.18 -4.69
N ALA A 237 11.60 6.33 -3.48
CA ALA A 237 11.18 7.62 -2.96
C ALA A 237 12.36 8.57 -2.72
N GLU A 238 13.52 8.06 -2.26
CA GLU A 238 14.73 8.85 -2.11
C GLU A 238 15.31 9.28 -3.47
N LEU A 239 15.31 8.40 -4.48
CA LEU A 239 15.74 8.70 -5.84
C LEU A 239 14.83 9.72 -6.55
N ALA A 240 13.51 9.59 -6.40
CA ALA A 240 12.52 10.48 -7.01
C ALA A 240 12.31 11.80 -6.25
N GLY A 241 12.82 11.91 -5.02
CA GLY A 241 12.57 13.05 -4.13
C GLY A 241 11.13 13.12 -3.59
N THR A 242 10.41 11.99 -3.54
CA THR A 242 9.01 11.90 -3.10
C THR A 242 8.85 12.42 -1.66
N PRO A 243 8.07 13.48 -1.39
CA PRO A 243 8.08 14.17 -0.09
C PRO A 243 7.69 13.31 1.12
N ARG A 244 6.81 12.32 0.92
CA ARG A 244 6.24 11.49 1.99
C ARG A 244 6.24 10.02 1.62
N VAL A 245 6.63 9.16 2.56
CA VAL A 245 6.50 7.70 2.45
C VAL A 245 5.68 7.21 3.64
N TRP A 246 4.56 6.53 3.36
CA TRP A 246 3.69 5.91 4.35
C TRP A 246 3.78 4.39 4.26
N GLU A 247 4.20 3.75 5.34
CA GLU A 247 4.20 2.30 5.48
C GLU A 247 2.80 1.85 5.90
N ALA A 248 2.06 1.23 4.98
CA ALA A 248 0.80 0.55 5.26
C ALA A 248 1.04 -0.66 6.16
N THR A 249 0.25 -0.77 7.22
CA THR A 249 0.40 -1.81 8.23
C THR A 249 -0.95 -2.08 8.91
N VAL A 250 -0.97 -3.04 9.83
CA VAL A 250 -2.11 -3.29 10.73
C VAL A 250 -1.71 -2.89 12.14
N ASP A 251 -2.63 -2.33 12.92
CA ASP A 251 -2.40 -2.12 14.35
C ASP A 251 -2.31 -3.48 15.07
N ARG A 252 -1.07 -3.97 15.28
CA ARG A 252 -0.78 -5.25 15.96
C ARG A 252 -1.44 -5.31 17.34
N THR A 253 -1.49 -4.20 18.06
CA THR A 253 -2.05 -4.16 19.41
C THR A 253 -3.56 -4.37 19.39
N ARG A 254 -4.28 -3.79 18.43
CA ARG A 254 -5.72 -4.04 18.22
C ARG A 254 -5.98 -5.41 17.64
N LEU A 255 -5.19 -5.85 16.66
CA LEU A 255 -5.28 -7.18 16.05
C LEU A 255 -5.17 -8.28 17.11
N LEU A 256 -4.10 -8.27 17.92
CA LEU A 256 -3.89 -9.25 18.99
C LEU A 256 -4.99 -9.21 20.06
N ARG A 257 -5.56 -8.04 20.38
CA ARG A 257 -6.73 -7.94 21.28
C ARG A 257 -7.97 -8.60 20.70
N GLY A 258 -8.29 -8.33 19.43
CA GLY A 258 -9.43 -8.95 18.74
C GLY A 258 -9.25 -10.47 18.56
N LEU A 259 -8.05 -10.90 18.18
CA LEU A 259 -7.70 -12.32 18.05
C LEU A 259 -7.78 -13.07 19.39
N ARG A 260 -7.32 -12.47 20.50
CA ARG A 260 -7.50 -13.06 21.85
C ARG A 260 -8.97 -13.22 22.24
N LEU A 261 -9.83 -12.26 21.89
CA LEU A 261 -11.27 -12.37 22.13
C LEU A 261 -11.89 -13.50 21.28
N ALA A 262 -11.48 -13.63 20.02
CA ALA A 262 -11.95 -14.70 19.14
C ALA A 262 -11.41 -16.11 19.53
N ARG A 263 -10.29 -16.21 20.26
CA ARG A 263 -9.85 -17.49 20.86
C ARG A 263 -10.80 -18.06 21.91
N LEU A 264 -11.72 -17.25 22.46
CA LEU A 264 -12.78 -17.75 23.35
C LEU A 264 -13.82 -18.63 22.63
N VAL A 265 -13.92 -18.54 21.29
CA VAL A 265 -14.90 -19.29 20.48
C VAL A 265 -14.28 -20.25 19.46
N ARG A 266 -13.00 -20.07 19.10
CA ARG A 266 -12.27 -20.98 18.21
C ARG A 266 -10.78 -20.85 18.46
N ASP A 267 -10.05 -21.94 18.66
CA ASP A 267 -8.61 -21.85 18.86
C ASP A 267 -7.83 -21.61 17.55
N PHE A 268 -6.73 -20.89 17.65
CA PHE A 268 -5.77 -20.61 16.58
C PHE A 268 -4.48 -20.00 17.15
N ASP A 269 -3.35 -20.27 16.50
CA ASP A 269 -2.06 -19.74 16.91
C ASP A 269 -1.97 -18.21 16.69
N LEU A 270 -1.37 -17.53 17.68
CA LEU A 270 -1.12 -16.09 17.66
C LEU A 270 0.35 -15.74 17.43
N THR A 271 1.24 -16.73 17.49
CA THR A 271 2.70 -16.53 17.43
C THR A 271 3.15 -15.77 16.18
N PRO A 272 2.64 -16.04 14.97
CA PRO A 272 2.98 -15.27 13.76
C PRO A 272 2.65 -13.77 13.88
N PHE A 273 1.61 -13.41 14.65
CA PHE A 273 1.14 -12.03 14.80
C PHE A 273 1.84 -11.26 15.92
N GLN A 274 2.78 -11.87 16.66
CA GLN A 274 3.50 -11.18 17.74
C GLN A 274 4.60 -10.24 17.23
N THR A 275 5.20 -10.57 16.08
CA THR A 275 6.26 -9.80 15.43
C THR A 275 5.79 -9.10 14.16
N ALA A 276 4.82 -9.68 13.44
CA ALA A 276 4.17 -9.08 12.26
C ALA A 276 3.46 -7.75 12.57
N TYR A 277 3.51 -6.80 11.63
CA TYR A 277 2.86 -5.48 11.72
C TYR A 277 3.32 -4.58 12.87
N THR A 278 2.85 -3.33 12.87
CA THR A 278 3.30 -2.28 13.79
C THR A 278 2.44 -2.18 15.08
N PRO A 279 3.02 -2.02 16.28
CA PRO A 279 2.24 -1.79 17.51
C PRO A 279 1.61 -0.39 17.55
N HIS A 280 0.45 -0.25 18.22
CA HIS A 280 -0.36 1.00 18.17
C HIS A 280 0.43 2.30 18.42
N ARG A 281 1.37 2.27 19.38
CA ARG A 281 2.20 3.42 19.77
C ARG A 281 3.13 3.96 18.67
N GLU A 282 3.40 3.17 17.64
CA GLU A 282 4.26 3.52 16.50
C GLU A 282 3.43 3.88 15.25
N ILE A 283 2.09 3.74 15.31
CA ILE A 283 1.19 4.18 14.24
C ILE A 283 1.10 5.71 14.25
N THR A 284 1.45 6.33 13.12
CA THR A 284 1.45 7.79 12.97
C THR A 284 0.13 8.34 12.41
N HIS A 285 -0.52 7.58 11.53
CA HIS A 285 -1.73 7.98 10.83
C HIS A 285 -2.77 6.85 10.89
N THR A 286 -4.03 7.23 11.01
CA THR A 286 -5.19 6.32 10.99
C THR A 286 -6.24 6.92 10.07
N VAL A 287 -6.63 6.20 9.03
CA VAL A 287 -7.58 6.65 8.02
C VAL A 287 -8.91 5.92 8.23
N ASP A 288 -9.96 6.67 8.58
CA ASP A 288 -11.33 6.16 8.56
C ASP A 288 -11.80 6.02 7.11
N VAL A 289 -12.14 4.80 6.74
CA VAL A 289 -12.59 4.40 5.41
C VAL A 289 -13.97 3.74 5.43
N ARG A 290 -14.69 3.80 6.56
CA ARG A 290 -16.03 3.19 6.74
C ARG A 290 -17.05 3.63 5.69
N LYS A 291 -16.94 4.85 5.18
CA LYS A 291 -17.77 5.39 4.07
C LYS A 291 -17.54 4.64 2.74
N TYR A 292 -16.32 4.16 2.52
CA TYR A 292 -15.84 3.53 1.27
C TYR A 292 -15.82 1.99 1.33
N ALA A 293 -16.43 1.40 2.35
CA ALA A 293 -16.48 -0.06 2.54
C ALA A 293 -17.16 -0.81 1.38
N ARG A 294 -18.05 -0.16 0.60
CA ARG A 294 -18.64 -0.77 -0.60
C ARG A 294 -17.60 -0.93 -1.71
N GLN A 295 -16.80 0.10 -1.97
CA GLN A 295 -15.70 0.10 -2.93
C GLN A 295 -14.65 -0.93 -2.52
N LYS A 296 -14.20 -0.91 -1.25
CA LYS A 296 -13.24 -1.89 -0.72
C LYS A 296 -13.76 -3.34 -0.82
N ARG A 297 -15.06 -3.58 -0.56
CA ARG A 297 -15.67 -4.91 -0.76
C ARG A 297 -15.71 -5.32 -2.24
N ALA A 298 -16.06 -4.39 -3.14
CA ALA A 298 -16.09 -4.67 -4.58
C ALA A 298 -14.69 -4.97 -5.14
N ALA A 299 -13.67 -4.26 -4.65
CA ALA A 299 -12.26 -4.51 -4.94
C ALA A 299 -11.81 -5.91 -4.49
N LEU A 300 -12.07 -6.28 -3.23
CA LEU A 300 -11.80 -7.63 -2.72
C LEU A 300 -12.56 -8.72 -3.49
N ALA A 301 -13.78 -8.45 -3.94
CA ALA A 301 -14.60 -9.38 -4.72
C ALA A 301 -14.16 -9.51 -6.19
N ALA A 302 -13.33 -8.60 -6.71
CA ALA A 302 -12.76 -8.70 -8.04
C ALA A 302 -11.65 -9.77 -8.12
N HIS A 303 -11.01 -10.08 -6.99
CA HIS A 303 -9.96 -11.10 -6.86
C HIS A 303 -10.54 -12.49 -6.61
N ALA A 304 -11.35 -12.98 -7.55
CA ALA A 304 -12.05 -14.26 -7.44
C ALA A 304 -11.06 -15.43 -7.21
N THR A 305 -9.91 -15.48 -7.90
CA THR A 305 -8.87 -16.51 -7.68
C THR A 305 -8.25 -16.49 -6.28
N GLN A 306 -8.39 -15.38 -5.55
CA GLN A 306 -7.96 -15.25 -4.15
C GLN A 306 -9.08 -15.58 -3.15
N THR A 307 -10.31 -15.75 -3.64
CA THR A 307 -11.45 -16.24 -2.85
C THR A 307 -11.68 -17.74 -2.97
N THR A 308 -11.34 -18.37 -4.09
CA THR A 308 -11.58 -19.80 -4.35
C THR A 308 -10.29 -20.58 -4.60
N GLY A 309 -9.96 -21.51 -3.69
CA GLY A 309 -8.92 -22.53 -3.92
C GLY A 309 -8.10 -22.90 -2.68
N GLY A 310 -8.17 -24.19 -2.31
CA GLY A 310 -7.41 -24.82 -1.21
C GLY A 310 -8.30 -25.29 -0.04
N ASP A 311 -7.81 -26.26 0.75
CA ASP A 311 -8.52 -26.90 1.88
C ASP A 311 -8.71 -25.99 3.12
N ARG A 312 -8.34 -24.71 3.02
CA ARG A 312 -8.54 -23.71 4.09
C ARG A 312 -9.14 -22.44 3.51
N PRO A 313 -10.07 -21.77 4.22
CA PRO A 313 -10.67 -20.54 3.74
C PRO A 313 -9.61 -19.44 3.62
N ARG A 314 -9.42 -18.91 2.41
CA ARG A 314 -8.50 -17.79 2.14
C ARG A 314 -8.93 -16.54 2.93
N THR A 315 -7.97 -15.67 3.21
CA THR A 315 -8.22 -14.41 3.95
C THR A 315 -9.28 -13.55 3.25
N VAL A 316 -9.19 -13.38 1.93
CA VAL A 316 -10.15 -12.59 1.13
C VAL A 316 -11.57 -13.19 1.23
N ALA A 317 -11.73 -14.50 1.05
CA ALA A 317 -13.02 -15.18 1.20
C ALA A 317 -13.63 -15.02 2.59
N THR A 318 -12.79 -15.15 3.63
CA THR A 318 -13.20 -14.98 5.04
C THR A 318 -13.64 -13.55 5.33
N LEU A 319 -13.00 -12.55 4.74
CA LEU A 319 -13.40 -11.15 4.87
C LEU A 319 -14.69 -10.85 4.09
N LEU A 320 -14.87 -11.42 2.90
CA LEU A 320 -16.06 -11.21 2.09
C LEU A 320 -17.33 -11.84 2.71
N SER A 321 -17.22 -12.97 3.41
CA SER A 321 -18.36 -13.59 4.11
C SER A 321 -18.85 -12.80 5.33
N LEU A 322 -18.09 -11.81 5.82
CA LEU A 322 -18.50 -10.98 6.96
C LEU A 322 -19.75 -10.15 6.63
N PRO A 323 -20.78 -10.13 7.50
CA PRO A 323 -21.91 -9.21 7.39
C PRO A 323 -21.45 -7.74 7.33
N ASN A 324 -22.19 -6.89 6.62
CA ASN A 324 -21.79 -5.49 6.37
C ASN A 324 -21.38 -4.67 7.62
N PRO A 325 -22.06 -4.77 8.79
CA PRO A 325 -21.62 -4.07 9.99
C PRO A 325 -20.24 -4.55 10.49
N LEU A 326 -19.98 -5.87 10.44
CA LEU A 326 -18.73 -6.48 10.89
C LEU A 326 -17.59 -6.22 9.89
N PHE A 327 -17.86 -6.28 8.59
CA PHE A 327 -16.90 -5.87 7.55
C PHE A 327 -16.46 -4.41 7.75
N ARG A 328 -17.41 -3.50 8.02
CA ARG A 328 -17.12 -2.08 8.32
C ARG A 328 -16.37 -1.89 9.64
N LEU A 329 -16.52 -2.79 10.61
CA LEU A 329 -15.77 -2.75 11.86
C LEU A 329 -14.32 -3.20 11.66
N VAL A 330 -14.11 -4.29 10.92
CA VAL A 330 -12.78 -4.92 10.72
C VAL A 330 -11.93 -4.15 9.70
N LEU A 331 -12.51 -3.78 8.55
CA LEU A 331 -11.80 -3.17 7.41
C LEU A 331 -12.10 -1.67 7.21
N GLY A 332 -12.86 -1.06 8.12
CA GLY A 332 -13.23 0.36 8.06
C GLY A 332 -12.15 1.33 8.55
N THR A 333 -11.01 0.82 9.00
CA THR A 333 -9.86 1.62 9.43
C THR A 333 -8.60 1.08 8.75
N GLU A 334 -7.73 1.97 8.28
CA GLU A 334 -6.43 1.65 7.70
C GLU A 334 -5.34 2.44 8.44
N TRP A 335 -4.16 1.85 8.65
CA TRP A 335 -3.12 2.37 9.54
C TRP A 335 -1.78 2.54 8.82
N TYR A 336 -1.08 3.63 9.13
CA TYR A 336 0.17 3.98 8.45
C TYR A 336 1.25 4.53 9.39
N VAL A 337 2.51 4.26 9.05
CA VAL A 337 3.71 4.84 9.69
C VAL A 337 4.44 5.74 8.68
N GLU A 338 4.65 7.01 9.03
CA GLU A 338 5.51 7.93 8.28
C GLU A 338 6.87 8.02 8.97
N ARG A 339 7.89 7.32 8.45
CA ARG A 339 9.24 7.30 9.07
C ARG A 339 10.13 8.46 8.66
N LYS A 340 9.97 8.96 7.43
CA LYS A 340 10.71 10.10 6.89
C LYS A 340 9.74 11.03 6.18
N ARG A 341 9.78 12.30 6.55
CA ARG A 341 9.25 13.41 5.74
C ARG A 341 10.45 14.04 5.06
N LEU A 342 10.65 13.78 3.77
CA LEU A 342 11.71 14.43 3.02
C LEU A 342 11.37 15.91 2.93
N ARG A 343 12.29 16.78 3.37
CA ARG A 343 12.10 18.23 3.22
C ARG A 343 12.11 18.53 1.72
N ALA A 344 11.08 19.21 1.23
CA ALA A 344 11.12 19.82 -0.08
C ALA A 344 12.37 20.71 -0.18
N ARG A 345 13.11 20.58 -1.28
CA ARG A 345 14.27 21.42 -1.60
C ARG A 345 13.83 22.77 -2.16
#